data_AF-A0A931V951-F1
#
_entry.id   AF-A0A931V951-F1
#
_cell.length_a   1.000
_cell.length_b   1.000
_cell.length_c   1.000
_cell.angle_alpha   90.00
_cell.angle_beta   90.00
_cell.angle_gamma   90.00
#
_symmetry.space_group_name_H-M   'P 1'
#
loop_
_entity.id
_entity.type
_entity.pdbx_description
1 polymer ?
#
loop_
_entity_poly.entity_id
_entity_poly.type
_entity_poly.pdbx_seq_one_letter_code
_entity_poly.pdbx_strand_id
1 'polypeptide(L)'
;MNNSIVYLNTAPAGGSNWLAVIAFTNTCTAPEATNGPGNIASDPLFVNGAAGNYRLNENSPARNAGTNFPWMTDPADTRSKDLDGRNRIDGLNGQVDLGAYELLITGTVVKFF
;
A
#
# COMPACT_ATOMS: atom_id res chain seq x y z
N MET A 1 7.79 -9.38 -3.98
CA MET A 1 7.37 -8.35 -3.03
C MET A 1 5.90 -8.07 -3.30
N ASN A 2 5.09 -8.04 -2.25
CA ASN A 2 3.64 -7.88 -2.35
C ASN A 2 3.19 -6.68 -1.54
N ASN A 3 2.12 -5.99 -1.99
CA ASN A 3 1.46 -4.90 -1.28
C ASN A 3 2.40 -3.81 -0.78
N SER A 4 3.40 -3.48 -1.61
CA SER A 4 4.46 -2.56 -1.22
C SER A 4 4.41 -1.28 -2.06
N ILE A 5 5.08 -0.24 -1.58
CA ILE A 5 5.35 0.97 -2.35
C ILE A 5 6.86 1.10 -2.46
N VAL A 6 7.36 1.16 -3.69
CA VAL A 6 8.79 1.32 -4.00
C VAL A 6 8.93 2.59 -4.84
N TYR A 7 9.07 3.70 -4.14
CA TYR A 7 9.07 5.05 -4.71
C TYR A 7 10.16 5.91 -4.04
N LEU A 8 10.68 6.91 -4.76
CA LEU A 8 11.73 7.85 -4.29
C LEU A 8 13.04 7.17 -3.85
N ASN A 9 13.33 6.00 -4.38
CA ASN A 9 14.58 5.28 -4.15
C ASN A 9 15.58 5.60 -5.25
N THR A 10 16.82 5.15 -5.10
CA THR A 10 17.81 5.18 -6.18
C THR A 10 18.49 3.82 -6.26
N ALA A 11 18.42 3.16 -7.40
CA ALA A 11 19.15 1.93 -7.64
C ALA A 11 20.57 2.23 -8.14
N PRO A 12 21.58 1.42 -7.77
CA PRO A 12 22.98 1.59 -8.20
C PRO A 12 23.21 1.55 -9.72
N ALA A 13 22.25 1.03 -10.51
CA ALA A 13 22.32 0.97 -11.96
C ALA A 13 21.01 1.49 -12.58
N GLY A 14 21.13 2.34 -13.62
CA GLY A 14 20.01 2.77 -14.46
C GLY A 14 19.09 3.86 -13.89
N GLY A 15 19.32 4.35 -12.66
CA GLY A 15 18.57 5.47 -12.07
C GLY A 15 17.12 5.15 -11.63
N SER A 16 16.70 3.89 -11.73
CA SER A 16 15.35 3.43 -11.35
C SER A 16 15.22 3.18 -9.84
N ASN A 17 14.00 3.12 -9.30
CA ASN A 17 13.76 2.95 -7.86
C ASN A 17 14.10 1.54 -7.30
N TRP A 18 14.42 0.57 -8.15
CA TRP A 18 14.64 -0.82 -7.74
C TRP A 18 15.50 -1.57 -8.77
N LEU A 19 16.11 -2.68 -8.32
CA LEU A 19 16.85 -3.62 -9.18
C LEU A 19 15.90 -4.68 -9.74
N ALA A 20 16.00 -5.00 -11.03
CA ALA A 20 15.09 -5.89 -11.76
C ALA A 20 15.19 -7.40 -11.42
N VAL A 21 15.67 -7.73 -10.21
CA VAL A 21 15.92 -9.11 -9.76
C VAL A 21 14.80 -9.62 -8.83
N ILE A 22 13.85 -8.77 -8.46
CA ILE A 22 12.75 -9.12 -7.54
C ILE A 22 11.43 -9.11 -8.33
N ALA A 23 10.57 -10.11 -8.09
CA ALA A 23 9.20 -10.14 -8.60
C ALA A 23 8.30 -9.21 -7.78
N PHE A 24 7.55 -8.33 -8.44
CA PHE A 24 6.57 -7.46 -7.80
C PHE A 24 5.16 -7.92 -8.15
N THR A 25 4.27 -8.00 -7.17
CA THR A 25 2.86 -8.30 -7.39
C THR A 25 2.06 -7.35 -6.52
N ASN A 26 1.02 -6.70 -7.05
CA ASN A 26 0.25 -5.69 -6.32
C ASN A 26 1.19 -4.71 -5.61
N THR A 27 2.08 -4.04 -6.36
CA THR A 27 3.06 -3.09 -5.81
C THR A 27 3.01 -1.79 -6.59
N CYS A 28 3.11 -0.66 -5.89
CA CYS A 28 3.23 0.66 -6.51
C CYS A 28 4.71 0.98 -6.72
N THR A 29 5.17 1.09 -7.97
CA THR A 29 6.58 1.30 -8.31
C THR A 29 6.75 2.24 -9.50
N ALA A 30 7.75 3.11 -9.48
CA ALA A 30 8.22 3.80 -10.68
C ALA A 30 9.67 3.39 -11.02
N PRO A 31 10.00 3.00 -12.26
CA PRO A 31 9.08 2.65 -13.34
C PRO A 31 8.16 1.48 -12.96
N GLU A 32 7.15 1.22 -13.77
CA GLU A 32 6.27 0.06 -13.57
C GLU A 32 7.08 -1.23 -13.60
N ALA A 33 6.87 -2.09 -12.61
CA ALA A 33 7.45 -3.42 -12.62
C ALA A 33 6.82 -4.25 -13.75
N THR A 34 7.66 -4.76 -14.65
CA THR A 34 7.23 -5.55 -15.83
C THR A 34 6.93 -7.01 -15.50
N ASN A 35 7.10 -7.40 -14.24
CA ASN A 35 6.89 -8.76 -13.76
C ASN A 35 5.77 -8.79 -12.71
N GLY A 36 4.94 -9.84 -12.76
CA GLY A 36 3.82 -10.05 -11.83
C GLY A 36 2.62 -9.12 -12.07
N PRO A 37 1.41 -9.52 -11.62
CA PRO A 37 0.19 -8.79 -11.88
C PRO A 37 -0.08 -7.67 -10.86
N GLY A 38 -0.97 -6.73 -11.22
CA GLY A 38 -1.54 -5.76 -10.29
C GLY A 38 -0.58 -4.64 -9.86
N ASN A 39 0.58 -4.51 -10.50
CA ASN A 39 1.48 -3.39 -10.23
C ASN A 39 0.92 -2.09 -10.81
N ILE A 40 1.27 -0.97 -10.17
CA ILE A 40 0.88 0.37 -10.62
C ILE A 40 2.10 1.27 -10.62
N ALA A 41 2.17 2.22 -11.57
CA ALA A 41 3.28 3.16 -11.71
C ALA A 41 2.93 4.63 -11.45
N SER A 42 1.79 4.87 -10.81
CA SER A 42 1.35 6.22 -10.44
C SER A 42 2.00 6.68 -9.13
N ASP A 43 2.11 7.99 -8.95
CA ASP A 43 2.57 8.58 -7.68
C ASP A 43 1.69 8.08 -6.52
N PRO A 44 2.25 7.50 -5.44
CA PRO A 44 1.49 7.07 -4.28
C PRO A 44 0.84 8.22 -3.50
N LEU A 45 1.19 9.48 -3.78
CA LEU A 45 0.61 10.67 -3.17
C LEU A 45 0.66 10.64 -1.63
N PHE A 46 1.87 10.49 -1.08
CA PHE A 46 2.09 10.56 0.36
C PHE A 46 1.70 11.92 0.94
N VAL A 47 1.18 11.94 2.17
CA VAL A 47 0.84 13.18 2.89
C VAL A 47 2.06 14.10 3.01
N ASN A 48 3.22 13.55 3.40
CA ASN A 48 4.49 14.28 3.38
C ASN A 48 5.69 13.31 3.40
N GLY A 49 5.97 12.68 2.25
CA GLY A 49 7.07 11.72 2.13
C GLY A 49 8.46 12.30 2.46
N ALA A 50 8.68 13.59 2.17
CA ALA A 50 9.95 14.27 2.46
C ALA A 50 10.22 14.43 3.97
N ALA A 51 9.16 14.54 4.78
CA ALA A 51 9.25 14.56 6.24
C ALA A 51 9.07 13.16 6.87
N GLY A 52 9.07 12.09 6.07
CA GLY A 52 8.88 10.72 6.55
C GLY A 52 7.43 10.33 6.87
N ASN A 53 6.45 11.15 6.50
CA ASN A 53 5.03 10.80 6.63
C ASN A 53 4.54 10.09 5.36
N TYR A 54 4.72 8.77 5.34
CA TYR A 54 4.36 7.89 4.23
C TYR A 54 2.90 7.39 4.28
N ARG A 55 2.03 8.03 5.06
CA ARG A 55 0.58 7.80 4.94
C ARG A 55 0.10 8.30 3.58
N LEU A 56 -0.84 7.59 2.99
CA LEU A 56 -1.46 7.96 1.73
C LEU A 56 -2.37 9.18 1.91
N ASN A 57 -2.50 10.01 0.88
CA ASN A 57 -3.60 10.96 0.81
C ASN A 57 -4.89 10.27 0.32
N GLU A 58 -6.02 10.96 0.42
CA GLU A 58 -7.33 10.43 0.01
C GLU A 58 -7.49 10.17 -1.49
N ASN A 59 -6.63 10.74 -2.33
CA ASN A 59 -6.68 10.60 -3.78
C ASN A 59 -5.63 9.61 -4.30
N SER A 60 -4.99 8.88 -3.40
CA SER A 60 -3.89 7.99 -3.74
C SER A 60 -4.38 6.83 -4.60
N PRO A 61 -3.68 6.53 -5.72
CA PRO A 61 -3.94 5.32 -6.50
C PRO A 61 -3.53 4.04 -5.77
N ALA A 62 -2.76 4.16 -4.67
CA ALA A 62 -2.35 3.03 -3.83
C ALA A 62 -3.45 2.56 -2.85
N ARG A 63 -4.52 3.35 -2.69
CA ARG A 63 -5.68 3.00 -1.86
C ARG A 63 -6.45 1.81 -2.46
N ASN A 64 -6.75 0.81 -1.65
CA ASN A 64 -7.49 -0.41 -1.99
C ASN A 64 -6.92 -1.16 -3.20
N ALA A 65 -5.62 -1.02 -3.48
CA ALA A 65 -4.97 -1.60 -4.66
C ALA A 65 -4.13 -2.86 -4.36
N GLY A 66 -4.02 -3.25 -3.08
CA GLY A 66 -3.30 -4.43 -2.67
C GLY A 66 -4.05 -5.74 -2.94
N THR A 67 -3.46 -6.84 -2.49
CA THR A 67 -4.07 -8.17 -2.49
C THR A 67 -4.21 -8.69 -1.07
N ASN A 68 -5.39 -9.18 -0.70
CA ASN A 68 -5.62 -9.69 0.64
C ASN A 68 -4.98 -11.07 0.81
N PHE A 69 -4.24 -11.26 1.90
CA PHE A 69 -3.72 -12.56 2.29
C PHE A 69 -4.43 -13.11 3.52
N PRO A 70 -4.50 -14.45 3.70
CA PRO A 70 -5.19 -15.05 4.84
C PRO A 70 -4.69 -14.57 6.21
N TRP A 71 -3.42 -14.20 6.35
CA TRP A 71 -2.88 -13.69 7.62
C TRP A 71 -3.38 -12.28 7.99
N MET A 72 -4.04 -11.57 7.06
CA MET A 72 -4.59 -10.23 7.31
C MET A 72 -6.00 -10.26 7.88
N THR A 73 -6.68 -11.41 7.87
CA THR A 73 -8.12 -11.47 8.15
C THR A 73 -8.45 -11.51 9.65
N ASP A 74 -7.49 -11.87 10.50
CA ASP A 74 -7.68 -11.89 11.95
C ASP A 74 -7.35 -10.53 12.57
N PRO A 75 -8.35 -9.74 13.01
CA PRO A 75 -8.10 -8.45 13.65
C PRO A 75 -7.46 -8.55 15.04
N ALA A 76 -7.35 -9.74 15.63
CA ALA A 76 -6.61 -9.95 16.89
C ALA A 76 -5.11 -10.23 16.65
N ASP A 77 -4.72 -10.62 15.44
CA ASP A 77 -3.32 -10.86 15.11
C ASP A 77 -2.58 -9.54 14.94
N THR A 78 -1.45 -9.38 15.65
CA THR A 78 -0.61 -8.18 15.50
C THR A 78 0.03 -8.07 14.13
N ARG A 79 0.18 -9.19 13.41
CA ARG A 79 0.70 -9.23 12.03
C ARG A 79 -0.31 -8.70 11.03
N SER A 80 -1.60 -8.70 11.33
CA SER A 80 -2.64 -8.14 10.46
C SER A 80 -2.73 -6.62 10.56
N LYS A 81 -1.81 -5.98 11.29
CA LYS A 81 -1.81 -4.53 11.52
C LYS A 81 -0.84 -3.79 10.61
N ASP A 82 -1.22 -2.58 10.25
CA ASP A 82 -0.34 -1.58 9.65
C ASP A 82 0.59 -0.96 10.72
N LEU A 83 1.48 -0.05 10.31
CA LEU A 83 2.41 0.61 11.24
C LEU A 83 1.75 1.57 12.25
N ASP A 84 0.46 1.90 12.08
CA ASP A 84 -0.34 2.66 13.05
C ASP A 84 -1.17 1.76 13.97
N GLY A 85 -1.04 0.42 13.85
CA GLY A 85 -1.79 -0.54 14.64
C GLY A 85 -3.22 -0.78 14.14
N ARG A 86 -3.56 -0.35 12.93
CA ARG A 86 -4.88 -0.56 12.30
C ARG A 86 -4.91 -1.85 11.50
N ASN A 87 -6.07 -2.46 11.35
CA ASN A 87 -6.21 -3.63 10.48
C ASN A 87 -5.79 -3.29 9.05
N ARG A 88 -4.97 -4.13 8.42
CA ARG A 88 -4.59 -4.05 7.01
C ARG A 88 -5.79 -4.18 6.06
N ILE A 89 -6.83 -4.91 6.46
CA ILE A 89 -8.07 -4.96 5.69
C ILE A 89 -9.07 -4.01 6.35
N ASP A 90 -9.45 -2.96 5.63
CA ASP A 90 -10.44 -2.01 6.12
C ASP A 90 -11.85 -2.65 6.13
N GLY A 91 -12.68 -2.29 7.11
CA GLY A 91 -14.02 -2.88 7.29
C GLY A 91 -15.09 -2.39 6.32
N LEU A 92 -14.80 -1.39 5.48
CA LEU A 92 -15.72 -0.78 4.51
C LEU A 92 -15.51 -1.32 3.10
N ASN A 93 -14.29 -1.29 2.56
CA ASN A 93 -13.99 -1.84 1.23
C ASN A 93 -13.53 -3.30 1.28
N GLY A 94 -13.08 -3.77 2.45
CA GLY A 94 -12.58 -5.13 2.59
C GLY A 94 -11.30 -5.38 1.80
N GLN A 95 -10.52 -4.33 1.50
CA GLN A 95 -9.35 -4.40 0.64
C GLN A 95 -8.17 -3.69 1.32
N VAL A 96 -6.97 -4.25 1.15
CA VAL A 96 -5.74 -3.69 1.73
C VAL A 96 -5.12 -2.61 0.84
N ASP A 97 -4.61 -1.54 1.46
CA ASP A 97 -3.81 -0.53 0.79
C ASP A 97 -2.38 -1.02 0.46
N LEU A 98 -1.79 -0.46 -0.59
CA LEU A 98 -0.37 -0.66 -0.86
C LEU A 98 0.46 0.13 0.15
N GLY A 99 1.58 -0.44 0.59
CA GLY A 99 2.51 0.22 1.51
C GLY A 99 2.29 -0.19 2.96
N ALA A 100 2.82 0.62 3.88
CA ALA A 100 2.95 0.25 5.30
C ALA A 100 1.84 0.81 6.20
N TYR A 101 1.00 1.69 5.67
CA TYR A 101 -0.09 2.36 6.38
C TYR A 101 -1.39 2.20 5.60
N GLU A 102 -2.49 1.95 6.30
CA GLU A 102 -3.83 2.08 5.73
C GLU A 102 -4.30 3.53 5.79
N LEU A 103 -4.94 3.98 4.72
CA LEU A 103 -5.69 5.21 4.70
C LEU A 103 -6.93 5.05 5.58
N LEU A 104 -7.10 5.99 6.52
CA LEU A 104 -8.33 6.09 7.29
C LEU A 104 -9.45 6.64 6.43
N ILE A 105 -10.55 5.89 6.37
CA ILE A 105 -11.81 6.41 5.86
C ILE A 105 -12.44 7.22 6.99
N THR A 106 -12.40 8.54 6.86
CA THR A 106 -13.11 9.44 7.76
C THR A 106 -14.59 9.48 7.39
N GLY A 107 -15.44 8.94 8.27
CA GLY A 107 -16.89 8.99 8.14
C GLY A 107 -17.58 8.25 9.28
N THR A 108 -18.85 8.57 9.51
CA THR A 108 -19.68 7.87 10.49
C THR A 108 -20.56 6.86 9.77
N VAL A 109 -20.48 5.59 10.15
CA VAL A 109 -21.47 4.57 9.74
C VAL A 109 -22.60 4.58 10.76
N VAL A 110 -23.80 4.97 10.34
CA VAL A 110 -25.02 4.84 11.15
C VAL A 110 -25.86 3.72 10.54
N LYS A 111 -26.01 2.61 11.27
CA LYS A 111 -26.94 1.54 10.90
C LYS A 111 -28.25 1.77 11.63
N PHE A 112 -29.29 2.14 10.89
CA PHE A 112 -30.65 2.08 11.41
C PHE A 112 -31.13 0.63 11.35
N PHE A 113 -31.75 0.18 12.43
CA PHE A 113 -32.38 -1.14 12.54
C PHE A 113 -33.69 -1.18 11.75
#